data_AF-A0A350T4W2-F1
#
_entry.id   AF-A0A350T4W2-F1
#
_cell.length_a   1.000
_cell.length_b   1.000
_cell.length_c   1.000
_cell.angle_alpha   90.00
_cell.angle_beta   90.00
_cell.angle_gamma   90.00
#
_symmetry.space_group_name_H-M   'P 1'
#
loop_
_entity.id
_entity.type
_entity.pdbx_description
1 polymer ?
#
loop_
_entity_poly.entity_id
_entity_poly.type
_entity_poly.pdbx_seq_one_letter_code
_entity_poly.pdbx_strand_id
1 'polypeptide(L)'
;MSDHDAIEADRDPEPPIGDDAALLRDLIVQANPDVIPELVQGASLREMLDSLPAARAAFARVAEVTAATTTPPVPSGNVIRSRELNLADLGPAAKVRAGIDAIRR
;
A
#
# COMPACT_ATOMS: atom_id res chain seq x y z
N MET A 1 -35.34 -12.83 38.80
CA MET A 1 -34.23 -13.61 38.20
C MET A 1 -34.54 -13.68 36.72
N SER A 2 -33.66 -13.12 35.89
CA SER A 2 -33.91 -12.84 34.47
C SER A 2 -33.71 -14.09 33.60
N ASP A 3 -34.76 -14.51 32.90
CA ASP A 3 -34.70 -15.56 31.86
C ASP A 3 -34.20 -14.98 30.52
N HIS A 4 -32.98 -14.43 30.49
CA HIS A 4 -32.39 -13.85 29.25
C HIS A 4 -30.97 -14.35 28.91
N ASP A 5 -30.44 -15.34 29.63
CA ASP A 5 -29.03 -15.78 29.48
C ASP A 5 -28.84 -17.10 28.70
N ALA A 6 -29.79 -17.51 27.85
CA ALA A 6 -29.71 -18.80 27.13
C ALA A 6 -29.63 -18.67 25.59
N ILE A 7 -28.89 -17.68 25.08
CA ILE A 7 -28.57 -17.58 23.63
C ILE A 7 -27.05 -17.65 23.43
N GLU A 8 -26.38 -18.55 24.13
CA GLU A 8 -25.00 -18.91 23.82
C GLU A 8 -24.92 -20.36 23.32
N ALA A 9 -24.35 -20.49 22.12
CA ALA A 9 -23.64 -21.67 21.63
C ALA A 9 -24.42 -22.82 20.96
N ASP A 10 -25.50 -22.56 20.23
CA ASP A 10 -25.97 -23.50 19.19
C ASP A 10 -26.34 -22.77 17.90
N ARG A 11 -25.35 -22.11 17.28
CA ARG A 11 -25.47 -21.66 15.90
C ARG A 11 -24.65 -22.63 15.06
N ASP A 12 -25.33 -23.30 14.14
CA ASP A 12 -24.72 -24.23 13.19
C ASP A 12 -23.39 -23.68 12.64
N PRO A 13 -22.35 -24.52 12.46
CA PRO A 13 -21.15 -24.10 11.77
C PRO A 13 -21.55 -23.55 10.39
N GLU A 14 -21.11 -22.33 10.10
CA GLU A 14 -21.28 -21.75 8.77
C GLU A 14 -20.72 -22.76 7.75
N PRO A 15 -21.47 -23.11 6.69
CA PRO A 15 -21.00 -24.11 5.74
C PRO A 15 -19.62 -23.68 5.23
N PRO A 16 -18.65 -24.60 5.12
CA PRO A 16 -17.32 -24.27 4.63
C PRO A 16 -17.48 -23.60 3.29
N ILE A 17 -16.92 -22.40 3.16
CA ILE A 17 -16.91 -21.71 1.89
C ILE A 17 -15.98 -22.55 1.01
N GLY A 18 -16.55 -23.18 -0.03
CA GLY A 18 -15.81 -23.99 -0.99
C GLY A 18 -14.83 -23.14 -1.80
N ASP A 19 -14.68 -23.43 -3.10
CA ASP A 19 -13.69 -22.78 -3.99
C ASP A 19 -13.63 -21.23 -3.95
N ASP A 20 -14.63 -20.55 -3.36
CA ASP A 20 -14.73 -19.11 -3.16
C ASP A 20 -13.91 -18.53 -1.99
N ALA A 21 -13.34 -19.36 -1.10
CA ALA A 21 -12.57 -18.87 0.05
C ALA A 21 -11.36 -18.01 -0.34
N ALA A 22 -10.71 -18.34 -1.47
CA ALA A 22 -9.61 -17.54 -2.02
C ALA A 22 -10.09 -16.17 -2.51
N LEU A 23 -11.23 -16.13 -3.20
CA LEU A 23 -11.82 -14.90 -3.73
C LEU A 23 -12.27 -13.96 -2.59
N LEU A 24 -12.81 -14.51 -1.50
CA LEU A 24 -13.16 -13.73 -0.31
C LEU A 24 -11.93 -13.18 0.39
N ARG A 25 -10.85 -13.96 0.52
CA ARG A 25 -9.59 -13.47 1.07
C ARG A 25 -9.06 -12.30 0.24
N ASP A 26 -9.05 -12.43 -1.09
CA ASP A 26 -8.61 -11.37 -1.98
C ASP A 26 -9.45 -10.09 -1.83
N LEU A 27 -10.77 -10.23 -1.72
CA LEU A 27 -11.67 -9.09 -1.50
C LEU A 27 -11.42 -8.40 -0.16
N ILE A 28 -11.22 -9.18 0.91
CA ILE A 28 -10.92 -8.66 2.25
C ILE A 28 -9.59 -7.90 2.23
N VAL A 29 -8.57 -8.44 1.58
CA VAL A 29 -7.26 -7.79 1.43
C VAL A 29 -7.37 -6.51 0.61
N GLN A 30 -8.12 -6.51 -0.49
CA GLN A 30 -8.35 -5.30 -1.29
C GLN A 30 -9.07 -4.20 -0.50
N ALA A 31 -10.02 -4.56 0.35
CA ALA A 31 -10.74 -3.61 1.19
C ALA A 31 -9.89 -3.07 2.36
N ASN A 32 -8.81 -3.76 2.74
CA ASN A 32 -7.99 -3.44 3.91
C ASN A 32 -6.51 -3.40 3.51
N PRO A 33 -6.01 -2.29 2.93
CA PRO A 33 -4.61 -2.18 2.50
C PRO A 33 -3.61 -2.16 3.67
N ASP A 34 -4.08 -2.07 4.91
CA ASP A 34 -3.31 -2.02 6.15
C ASP A 34 -3.14 -3.40 6.82
N VAL A 35 -3.38 -4.49 6.09
CA VAL A 35 -3.25 -5.87 6.58
C VAL A 35 -2.19 -6.64 5.82
N ILE A 36 -1.58 -7.61 6.49
CA ILE A 36 -0.67 -8.58 5.85
C ILE A 36 -1.53 -9.73 5.30
N PRO A 37 -1.60 -9.93 3.96
CA PRO A 37 -2.48 -10.92 3.33
C PRO A 37 -2.28 -12.35 3.84
N GLU A 38 -1.04 -12.73 4.12
CA GLU A 38 -0.64 -14.07 4.58
C GLU A 38 -1.17 -14.39 5.99
N LEU A 39 -1.57 -13.37 6.74
CA LEU A 39 -2.14 -13.50 8.09
C LEU A 39 -3.68 -13.57 8.08
N VAL A 40 -4.34 -13.36 6.93
CA VAL A 40 -5.80 -13.48 6.80
C VAL A 40 -6.17 -14.94 6.57
N GLN A 41 -6.49 -15.66 7.65
CA GLN A 41 -6.73 -17.10 7.64
C GLN A 41 -8.13 -17.47 8.14
N GLY A 42 -8.66 -18.60 7.67
CA GLY A 42 -10.00 -19.08 8.02
C GLY A 42 -10.62 -19.90 6.90
N ALA A 43 -11.48 -20.85 7.26
CA ALA A 43 -12.33 -21.62 6.35
C ALA A 43 -13.70 -20.98 6.13
N SER A 44 -14.04 -19.97 6.94
CA SER A 44 -15.26 -19.17 6.85
C SER A 44 -14.94 -17.68 6.82
N LEU A 45 -15.89 -16.87 6.35
CA LEU A 45 -15.76 -15.41 6.36
C LEU A 45 -15.54 -14.88 7.79
N ARG A 46 -16.27 -15.42 8.78
CA ARG A 46 -16.12 -15.01 10.17
C ARG A 46 -14.69 -15.27 10.67
N GLU A 47 -14.14 -16.46 10.44
CA GLU A 47 -12.77 -16.76 10.84
C GLU A 47 -11.75 -15.82 10.19
N MET A 48 -11.94 -15.50 8.90
CA MET A 48 -11.11 -14.51 8.20
C MET A 48 -11.22 -13.12 8.82
N LEU A 49 -12.43 -12.67 9.18
CA LEU A 49 -12.64 -11.39 9.85
C LEU A 49 -12.05 -11.36 11.26
N ASP A 50 -12.12 -12.48 11.99
CA ASP A 50 -11.54 -12.61 13.34
C ASP A 50 -10.00 -12.61 13.30
N SER A 51 -9.39 -12.98 12.15
CA SER A 51 -7.94 -12.90 11.94
C SER A 51 -7.44 -11.48 11.60
N LEU A 52 -8.33 -10.57 11.18
CA LEU A 52 -7.95 -9.21 10.76
C LEU A 52 -7.27 -8.37 11.83
N PRO A 53 -7.71 -8.35 13.11
CA PRO A 53 -7.05 -7.56 14.14
C PRO A 53 -5.59 -7.96 14.34
N ALA A 54 -5.29 -9.25 14.27
CA ALA A 54 -3.92 -9.76 14.37
C ALA A 54 -3.08 -9.36 13.14
N ALA A 55 -3.66 -9.45 11.94
CA ALA A 55 -3.00 -9.04 10.69
C ALA A 55 -2.68 -7.54 10.67
N ARG A 56 -3.60 -6.68 11.11
CA ARG A 56 -3.39 -5.23 11.26
C ARG A 56 -2.32 -4.90 12.30
N ALA A 57 -2.36 -5.56 13.45
CA ALA A 57 -1.37 -5.33 14.50
C ALA A 57 0.05 -5.70 14.03
N ALA A 58 0.19 -6.77 13.23
CA ALA A 58 1.45 -7.13 12.61
C ALA A 58 1.92 -6.08 11.59
N PHE A 59 1.03 -5.59 10.73
CA PHE A 59 1.33 -4.51 9.80
C PHE A 59 1.81 -3.25 10.52
N ALA A 60 1.10 -2.83 11.57
CA ALA A 60 1.46 -1.65 12.36
C ALA A 60 2.87 -1.76 12.96
N ARG A 61 3.23 -2.92 13.52
CA ARG A 61 4.59 -3.17 14.02
C ARG A 61 5.65 -3.04 12.93
N VAL A 62 5.40 -3.59 11.74
CA VAL A 62 6.33 -3.49 10.61
C VAL A 62 6.45 -2.03 10.12
N ALA A 63 5.33 -1.32 10.05
CA ALA A 63 5.31 0.09 9.67
C ALA A 63 6.11 0.96 10.65
N GLU A 64 5.94 0.75 11.96
CA GLU A 64 6.70 1.43 13.01
C GLU A 64 8.21 1.16 12.90
N VAL A 65 8.59 -0.11 12.73
CA VAL A 65 10.01 -0.49 12.56
C VAL A 65 10.61 0.15 11.30
N THR A 66 9.86 0.17 10.19
CA THR A 66 10.31 0.76 8.93
C THR A 66 10.46 2.28 9.05
N ALA A 67 9.52 2.95 9.72
CA ALA A 67 9.59 4.37 10.00
C ALA A 67 10.81 4.72 10.88
N ALA A 68 11.07 3.92 11.92
CA ALA A 68 12.22 4.10 12.80
C ALA A 68 13.57 3.78 12.14
N THR A 69 13.57 2.86 11.16
CA THR A 69 14.78 2.39 10.45
C THR A 69 15.02 3.14 9.14
N THR A 70 14.18 4.12 8.79
CA THR A 70 14.37 4.93 7.57
C THR A 70 15.71 5.65 7.64
N THR A 71 16.69 5.06 6.96
CA THR A 71 17.95 5.70 6.57
C THR A 71 17.57 6.92 5.74
N PRO A 72 18.25 8.08 5.90
CA PRO A 72 17.97 9.27 5.10
C PRO A 72 17.89 8.88 3.62
N PRO A 73 16.95 9.44 2.84
CA PRO A 73 16.74 9.06 1.45
C PRO A 73 18.09 9.16 0.73
N VAL A 74 18.65 8.02 0.34
CA VAL A 74 19.80 7.99 -0.55
C VAL A 74 19.32 8.71 -1.81
N PRO A 75 20.01 9.77 -2.28
CA PRO A 75 19.64 10.44 -3.51
C PRO A 75 19.63 9.42 -4.66
N SER A 76 18.46 8.84 -4.92
CA SER A 76 18.21 8.09 -6.15
C SER A 76 18.34 9.14 -7.22
N GLY A 77 19.41 9.06 -8.01
CA GLY A 77 19.89 10.09 -8.93
C GLY A 77 18.95 10.43 -10.09
N ASN A 78 17.65 10.55 -9.84
CA ASN A 78 16.72 11.26 -10.69
C ASN A 78 16.86 12.76 -10.44
N VAL A 79 18.06 13.26 -10.69
CA VAL A 79 18.18 14.61 -11.23
C VAL A 79 17.57 14.47 -12.61
N ILE A 80 16.26 14.70 -12.72
CA ILE A 80 15.72 15.20 -13.98
C ILE A 80 16.57 16.44 -14.22
N ARG A 81 17.57 16.32 -15.11
CA ARG A 81 18.29 17.45 -15.63
C ARG A 81 17.26 18.22 -16.46
N SER A 82 16.42 18.99 -15.78
CA SER A 82 15.90 20.22 -16.33
C SER A 82 17.13 21.10 -16.49
N ARG A 83 17.89 20.82 -17.56
CA ARG A 83 18.88 21.74 -18.09
C ARG A 83 18.06 22.85 -18.74
N GLU A 84 17.34 23.61 -17.92
CA GLU A 84 17.01 24.97 -18.30
C GLU A 84 18.37 25.60 -18.54
N LEU A 85 18.73 25.69 -19.82
CA LEU A 85 19.93 26.39 -20.23
C LEU A 85 19.69 27.83 -19.78
N ASN A 86 20.30 28.21 -18.66
CA ASN A 86 20.31 29.60 -18.26
C ASN A 86 21.07 30.35 -19.33
N LEU A 87 20.33 31.04 -20.20
CA LEU A 87 20.94 31.74 -21.34
C LEU A 87 21.97 32.74 -20.84
N ALA A 88 21.83 33.31 -19.64
CA ALA A 88 22.80 34.25 -19.08
C ALA A 88 24.23 33.68 -19.03
N ASP A 89 24.35 32.38 -18.74
CA ASP A 89 25.62 31.67 -18.50
C ASP A 89 26.27 31.17 -19.80
N LEU A 90 25.60 31.30 -20.94
CA LEU A 90 26.15 30.93 -22.24
C LEU A 90 27.10 32.01 -22.77
N GLY A 91 28.23 31.56 -23.33
CA GLY A 91 29.10 32.42 -24.13
C GLY A 91 28.37 32.97 -25.37
N PRO A 92 28.84 34.10 -25.95
CA PRO A 92 28.15 34.78 -27.04
C PRO A 92 27.78 33.88 -28.23
N ALA A 93 28.70 33.01 -28.67
CA ALA A 93 28.47 32.10 -29.79
C ALA A 93 27.38 31.04 -29.51
N ALA A 94 27.24 30.60 -28.25
CA ALA A 94 26.25 29.61 -27.87
C ALA A 94 24.84 30.21 -27.75
N LYS A 95 24.72 31.49 -27.34
CA LYS A 95 23.46 32.24 -27.34
C LYS A 95 22.89 32.39 -28.76
N VAL A 96 23.74 32.75 -29.72
CA VAL A 96 23.34 32.90 -31.13
C VAL A 96 22.81 31.58 -31.69
N ARG A 97 23.50 30.46 -31.41
CA ARG A 97 23.08 29.14 -31.87
C ARG A 97 21.72 28.74 -31.29
N ALA A 98 21.53 28.91 -29.98
CA ALA A 98 20.27 28.63 -29.31
C ALA A 98 19.10 29.47 -29.87
N GLY A 99 19.35 30.75 -30.21
CA GLY A 99 18.34 31.61 -30.83
C GLY A 99 17.97 31.18 -32.25
N ILE A 100 18.93 30.78 -33.08
CA ILE A 100 18.67 30.30 -34.45
C ILE A 100 17.84 29.01 -34.44
N ASP A 101 18.16 28.08 -33.53
CA ASP A 101 17.46 26.81 -33.42
C ASP A 101 16.01 26.99 -32.90
N ALA A 102 15.76 28.00 -32.06
CA ALA A 102 14.42 28.32 -31.56
C ALA A 102 13.49 28.92 -32.64
N ILE A 103 14.04 29.64 -33.62
CA ILE A 103 13.25 30.27 -34.71
C ILE A 103 12.85 29.26 -35.79
N ARG A 104 13.58 28.15 -35.95
CA ARG A 104 13.29 27.11 -36.94
C ARG A 104 12.20 26.12 -36.53
N ARG A 105 11.67 26.23 -35.30
CA ARG A 105 10.68 25.32 -34.74
C ARG A 105 9.29 25.92 -34.84
#